data_AF-A0A382YP32-F1
#
_entry.id   AF-A0A382YP32-F1
#
_cell.length_a   1.000
_cell.length_b   1.000
_cell.length_c   1.000
_cell.angle_alpha   90.00
_cell.angle_beta   90.00
_cell.angle_gamma   90.00
#
_symmetry.space_group_name_H-M   'P 1'
#
loop_
_entity.id
_entity.type
_entity.pdbx_description
1 polymer ?
#
loop_
_entity_poly.entity_id
_entity_poly.type
_entity_poly.pdbx_seq_one_letter_code
_entity_poly.pdbx_strand_id
1 'polypeptide(L)'
;MGKLFGTNGVRGVFSEDFTLEFVHDLVLAISTYFKEGRILVGYDGRDSSVVVSKLVCSTLNYAGLDCHLAGLIPTPCLEFATKT
;
A
#
# COMPACT_ATOMS: atom_id res chain seq x y z
N MET A 1 16.16 -16.38 2.29
CA MET A 1 15.31 -15.17 2.22
C MET A 1 14.69 -15.12 0.83
N GLY A 2 13.38 -15.32 0.71
CA GLY A 2 12.71 -15.23 -0.59
C GLY A 2 12.81 -13.81 -1.18
N LYS A 3 12.58 -13.68 -2.49
CA LYS A 3 12.56 -12.37 -3.15
C LYS A 3 11.33 -11.59 -2.67
N LEU A 4 11.53 -10.48 -1.95
CA LEU A 4 10.45 -9.64 -1.40
C LEU A 4 9.53 -9.09 -2.49
N PHE A 5 10.13 -8.59 -3.58
CA PHE A 5 9.40 -8.07 -4.75
C PHE A 5 9.42 -9.08 -5.90
N GLY A 6 8.25 -9.63 -6.22
CA GLY A 6 8.03 -10.51 -7.36
C GLY A 6 7.71 -9.76 -8.65
N THR A 7 7.00 -10.42 -9.57
CA THR A 7 6.60 -9.83 -10.87
C THR A 7 5.66 -8.65 -10.73
N ASN A 8 4.72 -8.71 -9.78
CA ASN A 8 3.64 -7.73 -9.59
C ASN A 8 3.66 -7.16 -8.16
N GLY A 9 4.85 -6.92 -7.60
CA GLY A 9 5.02 -6.42 -6.24
C GLY A 9 5.16 -7.51 -5.16
N VAL A 10 4.87 -7.13 -3.92
CA VAL A 10 4.95 -7.99 -2.73
C VAL A 10 3.69 -8.86 -2.62
N ARG A 11 3.85 -10.14 -2.31
CA ARG A 11 2.75 -11.11 -2.20
C ARG A 11 2.91 -11.97 -0.96
N GLY A 12 1.77 -12.35 -0.38
CA GLY A 12 1.66 -13.29 0.73
C GLY A 12 0.19 -13.60 1.03
N VAL A 13 -0.01 -14.58 1.91
CA VAL A 13 -1.26 -14.95 2.54
C VAL A 13 -1.51 -14.04 3.74
N PHE A 14 -2.67 -13.38 3.75
CA PHE A 14 -3.05 -12.49 4.83
C PHE A 14 -3.11 -13.24 6.17
N SER A 15 -2.58 -12.62 7.23
CA SER A 15 -2.44 -13.21 8.58
C SER A 15 -1.42 -14.34 8.74
N GLU A 16 -0.74 -14.78 7.69
CA GLU A 16 0.39 -15.71 7.78
C GLU A 16 1.72 -14.98 7.55
N ASP A 17 2.13 -14.83 6.29
CA ASP A 17 3.34 -14.11 5.88
C ASP A 17 3.05 -12.65 5.48
N PHE A 18 1.79 -12.29 5.26
CA PHE A 18 1.33 -10.93 5.01
C PHE A 18 0.57 -10.38 6.23
N THR A 19 1.30 -10.11 7.32
CA THR A 19 0.75 -9.58 8.58
C THR A 19 0.60 -8.06 8.54
N LEU A 20 -0.13 -7.50 9.52
CA LEU A 20 -0.27 -6.04 9.65
C LEU A 20 1.08 -5.38 9.98
N GLU A 21 1.88 -5.98 10.84
CA GLU A 21 3.22 -5.48 11.19
C GLU A 21 4.13 -5.44 9.96
N PHE A 22 4.09 -6.50 9.15
CA PHE A 22 4.84 -6.54 7.90
C PHE A 22 4.41 -5.45 6.92
N VAL A 23 3.09 -5.24 6.76
CA VAL A 23 2.57 -4.15 5.91
C VAL A 23 2.98 -2.78 6.45
N HIS A 24 2.89 -2.57 7.76
CA HIS A 24 3.31 -1.32 8.38
C HIS A 24 4.78 -1.01 8.08
N ASP A 25 5.67 -1.97 8.31
CA ASP A 25 7.11 -1.79 8.12
C ASP A 25 7.46 -1.58 6.64
N LEU A 26 6.78 -2.30 5.74
CA LEU A 26 6.92 -2.09 4.30
C LEU A 26 6.49 -0.68 3.88
N VAL A 27 5.35 -0.21 4.37
CA VAL A 27 4.82 1.13 4.04
C VAL A 27 5.68 2.23 4.64
N LEU A 28 6.20 2.03 5.85
CA LEU A 28 7.14 2.95 6.48
C LEU A 28 8.45 3.04 5.69
N ALA A 29 8.96 1.91 5.18
CA ALA A 29 10.10 1.93 4.27
C ALA A 29 9.79 2.71 2.99
N ILE A 30 8.60 2.50 2.39
CA ILE A 30 8.13 3.24 1.21
C ILE A 30 8.02 4.75 1.49
N SER A 31 7.55 5.16 2.67
CA SER A 31 7.44 6.58 2.99
C SER A 31 8.81 7.27 3.07
N THR A 32 9.87 6.57 3.50
CA THR A 32 11.24 7.14 3.48
C THR A 32 11.78 7.35 2.07
N TYR A 33 11.26 6.61 1.08
CA TYR A 33 11.62 6.78 -0.33
C TYR A 33 10.96 8.02 -0.93
N PHE A 34 9.65 8.21 -0.73
CA PHE A 34 8.92 9.36 -1.26
C PHE A 34 9.26 10.67 -0.55
N LYS A 35 9.46 10.66 0.78
CA LYS A 35 9.79 11.80 1.67
C LYS A 35 8.72 12.89 1.76
N GLU A 36 8.16 13.31 0.64
CA GLU A 36 7.10 14.32 0.53
C GLU A 36 6.18 14.02 -0.67
N GLY A 37 5.07 14.75 -0.75
CA GLY A 37 4.14 14.67 -1.87
C GLY A 37 2.85 13.91 -1.58
N ARG A 38 2.02 13.80 -2.61
CA ARG A 38 0.70 13.17 -2.55
C ARG A 38 0.77 11.72 -2.97
N ILE A 39 0.25 10.83 -2.13
CA ILE A 39 0.14 9.39 -2.41
C ILE A 39 -1.33 9.01 -2.53
N LEU A 40 -1.67 8.34 -3.63
CA LEU A 40 -2.99 7.77 -3.85
C LEU A 40 -2.96 6.27 -3.51
N VAL A 41 -3.82 5.84 -2.58
CA VAL A 41 -3.98 4.46 -2.15
C VAL A 41 -5.30 3.92 -2.72
N GLY A 42 -5.25 2.73 -3.31
CA GLY A 42 -6.43 2.00 -3.78
C GLY A 42 -6.29 0.51 -3.49
N TYR A 43 -7.39 -0.23 -3.61
CA TYR A 43 -7.41 -1.66 -3.35
C TYR A 43 -8.41 -2.42 -4.24
N ASP A 44 -8.27 -3.74 -4.30
CA ASP A 44 -9.18 -4.64 -5.03
C ASP A 44 -10.13 -5.41 -4.09
N GLY A 45 -10.98 -6.27 -4.66
CA GLY A 45 -12.09 -6.93 -3.94
C GLY A 45 -11.72 -8.04 -2.94
N ARG A 46 -10.47 -8.16 -2.47
CA ARG A 46 -10.13 -9.11 -1.39
C ARG A 46 -10.68 -8.65 -0.04
N ASP A 47 -11.09 -9.59 0.81
CA ASP A 47 -11.62 -9.28 2.14
C ASP A 47 -10.62 -8.51 3.02
N SER A 48 -9.33 -8.82 2.91
CA SER A 48 -8.26 -8.14 3.66
C SER A 48 -7.96 -6.73 3.16
N SER A 49 -8.41 -6.35 1.97
CA SER A 49 -8.09 -5.06 1.33
C SER A 49 -8.50 -3.85 2.18
N VAL A 50 -9.67 -3.91 2.83
CA VAL A 50 -10.19 -2.78 3.61
C VAL A 50 -9.33 -2.51 4.85
N VAL A 51 -8.88 -3.55 5.55
CA VAL A 51 -8.01 -3.37 6.72
C VAL A 51 -6.59 -2.98 6.31
N VAL A 52 -6.05 -3.60 5.26
CA VAL A 52 -4.71 -3.28 4.73
C VAL A 52 -4.65 -1.84 4.24
N SER A 53 -5.63 -1.37 3.47
CA SER A 53 -5.65 0.02 2.97
C SER A 53 -5.73 1.06 4.09
N LYS A 54 -6.52 0.81 5.15
CA LYS A 54 -6.57 1.68 6.34
C LYS A 54 -5.21 1.75 7.04
N LEU A 55 -4.53 0.62 7.19
CA LEU A 55 -3.19 0.59 7.78
C LEU A 55 -2.19 1.36 6.92
N VAL A 56 -2.16 1.10 5.61
CA VAL A 56 -1.30 1.82 4.65
C VAL A 56 -1.51 3.33 4.78
N CYS A 57 -2.77 3.80 4.77
CA CYS A 57 -3.08 5.23 4.90
C CYS A 57 -2.61 5.78 6.26
N SER A 58 -2.83 5.04 7.34
CA SER A 58 -2.41 5.44 8.68
C SER A 58 -0.89 5.59 8.78
N THR A 59 -0.13 4.65 8.22
CA THR A 59 1.34 4.69 8.22
C THR A 59 1.87 5.85 7.38
N LEU A 60 1.30 6.09 6.19
CA LEU A 60 1.66 7.22 5.34
C LEU A 60 1.38 8.57 6.02
N ASN A 61 0.21 8.71 6.65
CA ASN A 61 -0.16 9.91 7.41
C ASN A 61 0.77 10.13 8.61
N TYR A 62 1.11 9.06 9.34
CA TYR A 62 2.09 9.11 10.44
C TYR A 62 3.46 9.60 9.95
N ALA A 63 3.88 9.16 8.76
CA ALA A 63 5.13 9.59 8.14
C ALA A 63 5.07 11.01 7.54
N GLY A 64 3.94 11.71 7.64
CA GLY A 64 3.78 13.09 7.16
C GLY A 64 3.46 13.24 5.67
N LEU A 65 3.05 12.17 4.98
CA LEU A 65 2.67 12.20 3.56
C LEU A 65 1.17 12.51 3.37
N ASP A 66 0.84 13.24 2.30
CA ASP A 66 -0.56 13.57 1.92
C ASP A 66 -1.21 12.35 1.27
N CYS A 67 -1.91 11.52 2.07
CA CYS A 67 -2.50 10.27 1.63
C CYS A 67 -3.99 10.41 1.28
N HIS A 68 -4.37 9.97 0.08
CA HIS A 68 -5.76 9.94 -0.41
C HIS A 68 -6.19 8.50 -0.70
N LEU A 69 -7.40 8.12 -0.27
CA LEU A 69 -7.95 6.78 -0.49
C LEU A 69 -8.97 6.80 -1.64
N ALA A 70 -8.64 6.16 -2.77
CA ALA A 70 -9.53 5.97 -3.91
C ALA A 70 -10.58 4.88 -3.68
N GLY A 71 -10.34 3.97 -2.73
CA GLY A 71 -11.23 2.85 -2.42
C GLY A 71 -11.06 1.66 -3.37
N LEU A 72 -12.17 0.99 -3.68
CA LEU A 72 -12.21 -0.16 -4.58
C LEU A 72 -12.00 0.30 -6.04
N ILE A 73 -10.88 -0.08 -6.65
CA ILE A 73 -10.50 0.40 -7.98
C ILE A 73 -9.64 -0.64 -8.72
N PRO A 74 -9.82 -0.85 -10.04
CA PRO A 74 -8.88 -1.65 -10.83
C PRO A 74 -7.48 -1.04 -10.82
N THR A 75 -6.44 -1.86 -10.71
CA THR A 75 -5.03 -1.42 -10.80
C THR A 75 -4.73 -0.47 -11.97
N PRO A 76 -5.15 -0.73 -13.23
CA PRO A 76 -4.86 0.20 -14.32
C PRO A 76 -5.56 1.56 -14.17
N CYS A 77 -6.72 1.63 -13.50
CA CYS A 77 -7.39 2.90 -13.22
C CYS A 77 -6.65 3.70 -12.14
N LEU A 78 -6.12 3.02 -11.11
CA LEU A 78 -5.30 3.64 -10.09
C LEU A 78 -4.00 4.18 -10.67
N GLU A 79 -3.31 3.40 -11.50
CA GLU A 79 -2.10 3.82 -12.21
C GLU A 79 -2.36 5.04 -13.08
N PHE A 80 -3.45 5.02 -13.87
CA PHE A 80 -3.85 6.16 -14.69
C PHE A 80 -4.11 7.43 -13.86
N ALA A 81 -4.76 7.29 -12.70
CA ALA A 81 -5.02 8.42 -11.80
C ALA A 81 -3.75 9.04 -11.19
N THR A 82 -2.67 8.26 -11.08
CA THR A 82 -1.35 8.73 -10.61
C THR A 82 -0.43 9.21 -11.71
N LYS A 83 -0.82 9.07 -12.98
CA LYS A 83 0.02 9.43 -14.12
C LYS A 83 0.10 10.95 -14.27
N THR A 84 1.29 11.49 -14.04
CA THR A 84 1.68 12.88 -14.37
C THR A 84 2.40 12.94 -15.70
#